data_AF-A0A7X6TM13-F1
#
_entry.id   AF-A0A7X6TM13-F1
#
_cell.length_a   1.000
_cell.length_b   1.000
_cell.length_c   1.000
_cell.angle_alpha   90.00
_cell.angle_beta   90.00
_cell.angle_gamma   90.00
#
_symmetry.space_group_name_H-M   'P 1'
#
loop_
_entity.id
_entity.type
_entity.pdbx_description
1 polymer ?
#
loop_
_entity_poly.entity_id
_entity_poly.type
_entity_poly.pdbx_seq_one_letter_code
_entity_poly.pdbx_strand_id
1 'polypeptide(L)'
;MKIVISGLGKVGEVLARDLSREKHDVIVIDRDEEKVDRLIMSVDVTGIAGSASFLDVQMEAGVDNSDVFIAVTPDDETNIIAGITAKKLGARYVICRVRSPEYSGQFDFLRESLGIDLLINPDQEASREIENILLFPAALSVEHFGGTRVFMVQTMLAKDSPLAGKSLSEIGRKNGNVLIGVVERDDEILIPDGSFVLLPGDSLYLAGESVEILRFLHINNSELYRPKSALIVGGGRITRYLLSRLNRHKIKVKVIENDEDIANLLASEHPDAEIVLADGT
;
A
#
# COMPACT_ATOMS: atom_id res chain seq x y z
N MET A 1 -0.89 2.76 24.35
CA MET A 1 -2.04 3.49 23.78
C MET A 1 -3.26 2.60 23.90
N LYS A 2 -4.46 3.19 24.02
CA LYS A 2 -5.72 2.46 23.95
C LYS A 2 -6.22 2.45 22.51
N ILE A 3 -6.30 1.27 21.90
CA ILE A 3 -6.63 1.08 20.50
C ILE A 3 -7.87 0.18 20.38
N VAL A 4 -8.88 0.65 19.67
CA VAL A 4 -10.10 -0.12 19.41
C VAL A 4 -10.13 -0.51 17.93
N ILE A 5 -10.26 -1.80 17.64
CA ILE A 5 -10.28 -2.36 16.29
C ILE A 5 -11.63 -3.01 16.03
N SER A 6 -12.34 -2.52 15.01
CA SER A 6 -13.61 -3.08 14.55
C SER A 6 -13.38 -3.94 13.30
N GLY A 7 -13.69 -5.23 13.41
CA GLY A 7 -13.65 -6.21 12.33
C GLY A 7 -12.44 -7.14 12.44
N LEU A 8 -12.69 -8.39 12.84
CA LEU A 8 -11.73 -9.50 12.93
C LEU A 8 -11.69 -10.31 11.63
N GLY A 9 -11.62 -9.62 10.49
CA GLY A 9 -11.13 -10.25 9.26
C GLY A 9 -9.61 -10.44 9.31
N LYS A 10 -9.03 -10.94 8.21
CA LYS A 10 -7.57 -11.14 8.09
C LYS A 10 -6.73 -9.93 8.54
N VAL A 11 -7.14 -8.72 8.15
CA VAL A 11 -6.44 -7.47 8.48
C VAL A 11 -6.55 -7.15 9.97
N GLY A 12 -7.76 -7.21 10.54
CA GLY A 12 -7.97 -6.87 11.95
C GLY A 12 -7.31 -7.86 12.90
N GLU A 13 -7.31 -9.16 12.58
CA GLU A 13 -6.62 -10.18 13.37
C GLU A 13 -5.11 -9.97 13.43
N VAL A 14 -4.48 -9.69 12.29
CA VAL A 14 -3.03 -9.40 12.23
C VAL A 14 -2.72 -8.12 13.01
N LEU A 15 -3.50 -7.06 12.78
CA LEU A 15 -3.32 -5.78 13.45
C LEU A 15 -3.46 -5.90 14.97
N ALA A 16 -4.48 -6.61 15.45
CA ALA A 16 -4.66 -6.85 16.88
C ALA A 16 -3.49 -7.61 17.50
N ARG A 17 -2.98 -8.64 16.79
CA ARG A 17 -1.84 -9.44 17.23
C ARG A 17 -0.56 -8.62 17.32
N ASP A 18 -0.26 -7.82 16.31
CA ASP A 18 0.98 -7.04 16.27
C ASP A 18 0.96 -5.89 17.27
N LEU A 19 -0.15 -5.16 17.39
CA LEU A 19 -0.27 -4.08 18.37
C LEU A 19 -0.28 -4.60 19.83
N SER A 20 -0.86 -5.77 20.08
CA SER A 20 -0.77 -6.43 21.39
C SER A 20 0.67 -6.84 21.72
N ARG A 21 1.43 -7.37 20.74
CA ARG A 21 2.87 -7.68 20.90
C ARG A 21 3.71 -6.44 21.21
N GLU A 22 3.34 -5.29 20.65
CA GLU A 22 3.94 -3.98 20.96
C GLU A 22 3.47 -3.39 22.30
N LYS A 23 2.71 -4.16 23.10
CA LYS A 23 2.23 -3.82 24.45
C LYS A 23 1.27 -2.62 24.46
N HIS A 24 0.42 -2.52 23.45
CA HIS A 24 -0.73 -1.61 23.46
C HIS A 24 -1.95 -2.26 24.12
N ASP A 25 -2.83 -1.43 24.68
CA ASP A 25 -4.13 -1.87 25.20
C ASP A 25 -5.10 -1.97 24.02
N VAL A 26 -5.36 -3.20 23.58
CA VAL A 26 -6.11 -3.48 22.36
C VAL A 26 -7.47 -4.06 22.71
N ILE A 27 -8.52 -3.42 22.19
CA ILE A 27 -9.91 -3.87 22.28
C ILE A 27 -10.38 -4.20 20.87
N VAL A 28 -10.98 -5.36 20.67
CA VAL A 28 -11.51 -5.81 19.38
C VAL A 28 -13.02 -5.94 19.42
N ILE A 29 -13.67 -5.57 18.32
CA ILE A 29 -15.12 -5.66 18.13
C ILE A 29 -15.38 -6.45 16.84
N ASP A 30 -16.16 -7.52 16.91
CA ASP A 30 -16.70 -8.20 15.72
C ASP A 30 -18.10 -8.75 15.99
N ARG A 31 -18.94 -8.87 14.95
CA ARG A 31 -20.28 -9.46 15.07
C ARG A 31 -20.22 -10.97 15.28
N ASP A 32 -19.13 -11.59 14.85
CA ASP A 32 -18.89 -13.03 14.94
C ASP A 32 -18.21 -13.38 16.26
N GLU A 33 -18.99 -13.83 17.23
CA GLU A 33 -18.54 -14.20 18.57
C GLU A 33 -17.43 -15.28 18.53
N GLU A 34 -17.52 -16.24 17.62
CA GLU A 34 -16.50 -17.30 17.50
C GLU A 34 -15.12 -16.74 17.11
N LYS A 35 -15.08 -15.67 16.31
CA LYS A 35 -13.81 -15.00 15.96
C LYS A 35 -13.24 -14.24 17.14
N VAL A 36 -14.10 -13.56 17.90
CA VAL A 36 -13.72 -12.83 19.11
C VAL A 36 -13.11 -13.82 20.12
N ASP A 37 -13.83 -14.89 20.43
CA ASP A 37 -13.40 -15.93 21.38
C ASP A 37 -12.06 -16.57 20.98
N ARG A 38 -11.91 -16.90 19.69
CA ARG A 38 -10.67 -17.47 19.17
C ARG A 38 -9.49 -16.52 19.33
N LEU A 39 -9.70 -15.23 19.11
CA LEU A 39 -8.62 -14.26 19.19
C LEU A 39 -8.19 -14.04 20.65
N ILE A 40 -9.13 -13.84 21.58
CA ILE A 40 -8.83 -13.62 23.01
C ILE A 40 -8.14 -14.84 23.65
N MET A 41 -8.39 -16.05 23.14
CA MET A 41 -7.68 -17.25 23.59
C MET A 41 -6.21 -17.30 23.15
N SER A 42 -5.82 -16.52 22.13
CA SER A 42 -4.49 -16.61 21.50
C SER A 42 -3.68 -15.31 21.54
N VAL A 43 -4.30 -14.19 21.92
CA VAL A 43 -3.70 -12.85 21.97
C VAL A 43 -4.23 -12.13 23.21
N ASP A 44 -3.37 -11.38 23.88
CA ASP A 44 -3.73 -10.55 25.03
C ASP A 44 -4.48 -9.29 24.55
N VAL A 45 -5.79 -9.42 24.36
CA VAL A 45 -6.72 -8.37 23.93
C VAL A 45 -8.06 -8.51 24.64
N THR A 46 -8.82 -7.42 24.74
CA THR A 46 -10.22 -7.47 25.18
C THR A 46 -11.14 -7.64 23.98
N GLY A 47 -12.09 -8.58 24.05
CA GLY A 47 -13.02 -8.87 22.95
C GLY A 47 -14.46 -8.49 23.26
N ILE A 48 -15.15 -7.88 22.31
CA ILE A 48 -16.57 -7.53 22.39
C ILE A 48 -17.29 -8.07 21.16
N ALA A 49 -18.31 -8.90 21.38
CA ALA A 49 -19.17 -9.41 20.33
C ALA A 49 -20.28 -8.40 20.01
N GLY A 50 -20.27 -7.82 18.82
CA GLY A 50 -21.25 -6.81 18.44
C GLY A 50 -20.90 -6.07 17.15
N SER A 51 -21.85 -5.24 16.69
CA SER A 51 -21.60 -4.35 15.55
C SER A 51 -21.00 -3.03 16.04
N ALA A 52 -19.80 -2.70 15.58
CA ALA A 52 -19.20 -1.39 15.89
C ALA A 52 -19.96 -0.21 15.25
N SER A 53 -20.97 -0.44 14.41
CA SER A 53 -21.89 0.62 13.97
C SER A 53 -22.84 1.07 15.08
N PHE A 54 -22.96 0.31 16.17
CA PHE A 54 -23.85 0.63 17.28
C PHE A 54 -23.12 1.37 18.40
N LEU A 55 -23.79 2.39 18.93
CA LEU A 55 -23.23 3.32 19.92
C LEU A 55 -22.90 2.62 21.24
N ASP A 56 -23.81 1.77 21.72
CA ASP A 56 -23.68 0.98 22.94
C ASP A 56 -22.46 0.05 22.91
N VAL A 57 -22.25 -0.64 21.80
CA VAL A 57 -21.06 -1.50 21.60
C VAL A 57 -19.76 -0.70 21.65
N GLN A 58 -19.73 0.49 21.04
CA GLN A 58 -18.54 1.36 21.10
C GLN A 58 -18.32 1.96 22.50
N MET A 59 -19.39 2.27 23.23
CA MET A 59 -19.31 2.72 24.62
C MET A 59 -18.78 1.61 25.54
N GLU A 60 -19.24 0.38 25.34
CA GLU A 60 -18.72 -0.80 26.06
C GLU A 60 -17.22 -1.01 25.77
N ALA A 61 -16.78 -0.80 24.53
CA ALA A 61 -15.37 -0.82 24.15
C ALA A 61 -14.56 0.37 24.70
N GLY A 62 -15.23 1.37 25.28
CA GLY A 62 -14.64 2.60 25.80
C GLY A 62 -13.94 3.41 24.71
N VAL A 63 -14.60 3.55 23.55
CA VAL A 63 -14.11 4.36 22.42
C VAL A 63 -13.98 5.84 22.77
N ASP A 64 -14.82 6.33 23.69
CA ASP A 64 -14.81 7.70 24.21
C ASP A 64 -13.45 8.17 24.76
N ASN A 65 -12.64 7.24 25.27
CA ASN A 65 -11.30 7.49 25.79
C ASN A 65 -10.20 6.79 24.98
N SER A 66 -10.48 6.39 23.73
CA SER A 66 -9.51 5.71 22.87
C SER A 66 -8.54 6.70 22.21
N ASP A 67 -7.27 6.28 22.09
CA ASP A 67 -6.27 7.03 21.32
C ASP A 67 -6.50 6.83 19.82
N VAL A 68 -6.85 5.59 19.42
CA VAL A 68 -7.08 5.24 18.02
C VAL A 68 -8.29 4.31 17.90
N PHE A 69 -9.18 4.60 16.97
CA PHE A 69 -10.25 3.70 16.52
C PHE A 69 -9.99 3.29 15.06
N ILE A 70 -10.06 1.99 14.78
CA ILE A 70 -9.74 1.42 13.47
C ILE A 70 -10.90 0.55 12.97
N ALA A 71 -11.55 0.94 11.88
CA ALA A 71 -12.64 0.17 11.27
C ALA A 71 -12.17 -0.55 10.00
N VAL A 72 -12.10 -1.88 10.06
CA VAL A 72 -11.58 -2.76 9.01
C VAL A 72 -12.52 -3.93 8.70
N THR A 73 -13.83 -3.74 8.90
CA THR A 73 -14.86 -4.72 8.53
C THR A 73 -14.98 -4.86 7.01
N PRO A 74 -15.54 -5.96 6.47
CA PRO A 74 -15.70 -6.16 5.03
C PRO A 74 -16.57 -5.11 4.31
N ASP A 75 -17.40 -4.38 5.05
CA ASP A 75 -18.42 -3.46 4.56
C ASP A 75 -17.96 -2.00 4.75
N ASP A 76 -17.91 -1.24 3.66
CA ASP A 76 -17.37 0.13 3.67
C ASP A 76 -18.32 1.07 4.44
N GLU A 77 -19.62 0.90 4.27
CA GLU A 77 -20.68 1.66 4.94
C GLU A 77 -20.61 1.47 6.47
N THR A 78 -20.44 0.22 6.92
CA THR A 78 -20.23 -0.09 8.34
C THR A 78 -18.97 0.59 8.86
N ASN A 79 -17.87 0.58 8.11
CA ASN A 79 -16.63 1.24 8.55
C ASN A 79 -16.78 2.75 8.65
N ILE A 80 -17.46 3.38 7.68
CA ILE A 80 -17.72 4.82 7.68
C ILE A 80 -18.63 5.19 8.86
N ILE A 81 -19.75 4.48 9.06
CA ILE A 81 -20.69 4.75 10.16
C ILE A 81 -20.02 4.54 11.52
N ALA A 82 -19.25 3.46 11.67
CA ALA A 82 -18.51 3.19 12.90
C ALA A 82 -17.47 4.28 13.17
N GLY A 83 -16.73 4.73 12.15
CA GLY A 83 -15.77 5.82 12.27
C GLY A 83 -16.40 7.15 12.69
N ILE A 84 -17.52 7.54 12.07
CA ILE A 84 -18.28 8.75 12.44
C ILE A 84 -18.73 8.65 13.91
N THR A 85 -19.26 7.49 14.30
CA THR A 85 -19.73 7.24 15.67
C THR A 85 -18.57 7.38 16.66
N ALA A 86 -17.43 6.76 16.35
CA ALA A 86 -16.23 6.82 17.19
C ALA A 86 -15.70 8.25 17.34
N LYS A 87 -15.66 9.02 16.25
CA LYS A 87 -15.23 10.42 16.28
C LYS A 87 -16.16 11.27 17.15
N LYS A 88 -17.47 11.07 17.03
CA LYS A 88 -18.47 11.78 17.86
C LYS A 88 -18.42 11.38 19.33
N LEU A 89 -18.05 10.13 19.64
CA LEU A 89 -17.88 9.64 21.00
C LEU A 89 -16.63 10.21 21.68
N GLY A 90 -15.58 10.53 20.93
CA GLY A 90 -14.36 11.15 21.47
C GLY A 90 -13.06 10.46 21.10
N ALA A 91 -13.07 9.47 20.22
CA ALA A 91 -11.84 8.85 19.73
C ALA A 91 -10.88 9.92 19.16
N ARG A 92 -9.63 9.93 19.64
CA ARG A 92 -8.66 10.97 19.25
C ARG A 92 -8.31 10.89 17.77
N TYR A 93 -8.12 9.68 17.26
CA TYR A 93 -7.77 9.40 15.87
C TYR A 93 -8.60 8.25 15.31
N VAL A 94 -9.18 8.43 14.11
CA VAL A 94 -10.09 7.48 13.47
C VAL A 94 -9.55 7.08 12.11
N ILE A 95 -9.35 5.78 11.93
CA ILE A 95 -8.90 5.15 10.69
C ILE A 95 -10.02 4.25 10.16
N CYS A 96 -10.45 4.46 8.92
CA CYS A 96 -11.43 3.58 8.28
C CYS A 96 -10.90 3.00 6.98
N ARG A 97 -11.11 1.69 6.79
CA ARG A 97 -10.88 1.01 5.53
C ARG A 97 -12.07 1.21 4.60
N VAL A 98 -11.80 1.67 3.38
CA VAL A 98 -12.81 1.84 2.33
C VAL A 98 -12.23 1.30 1.03
N ARG A 99 -12.87 0.30 0.43
CA ARG A 99 -12.36 -0.43 -0.74
C ARG A 99 -12.99 0.03 -2.06
N SER A 100 -14.20 0.57 -2.01
CA SER A 100 -15.00 0.82 -3.22
C SER A 100 -14.49 2.05 -4.00
N PRO A 101 -14.30 1.94 -5.33
CA PRO A 101 -13.90 3.05 -6.21
C PRO A 101 -14.73 4.33 -6.03
N GLU A 102 -16.03 4.16 -5.86
CA GLU A 102 -17.04 5.21 -5.78
C GLU A 102 -16.82 6.13 -4.57
N TYR A 103 -16.37 5.57 -3.45
CA TYR A 103 -15.96 6.33 -2.27
C TYR A 103 -14.52 6.83 -2.39
N SER A 104 -13.61 6.04 -2.97
CA SER A 104 -12.19 6.41 -3.09
C SER A 104 -11.93 7.70 -3.87
N GLY A 105 -12.76 8.00 -4.87
CA GLY A 105 -12.68 9.26 -5.61
C GLY A 105 -13.08 10.50 -4.80
N GLN A 106 -13.69 10.32 -3.62
CA GLN A 106 -14.24 11.39 -2.78
C GLN A 106 -13.60 11.42 -1.38
N PHE A 107 -12.44 10.80 -1.19
CA PHE A 107 -11.80 10.68 0.12
C PHE A 107 -11.58 12.00 0.83
N ASP A 108 -11.13 13.04 0.15
CA ASP A 108 -10.90 14.35 0.77
C ASP A 108 -12.21 14.93 1.32
N PHE A 109 -13.27 14.89 0.51
CA PHE A 109 -14.61 15.32 0.92
C PHE A 109 -15.15 14.51 2.10
N LEU A 110 -15.01 13.18 2.07
CA LEU A 110 -15.49 12.29 3.13
C LEU A 110 -14.70 12.51 4.43
N ARG A 111 -13.38 12.65 4.37
CA ARG A 111 -12.54 12.94 5.55
C ARG A 111 -12.95 14.26 6.21
N GLU A 112 -13.02 15.32 5.42
CA GLU A 112 -13.36 16.66 5.92
C GLU A 112 -14.80 16.72 6.47
N SER A 113 -15.76 16.12 5.76
CA SER A 113 -17.19 16.22 6.12
C SER A 113 -17.61 15.28 7.24
N LEU A 114 -16.95 14.13 7.39
CA LEU A 114 -17.35 13.08 8.32
C LEU A 114 -16.46 13.00 9.57
N GLY A 115 -15.37 13.77 9.61
CA GLY A 115 -14.43 13.81 10.74
C GLY A 115 -13.55 12.56 10.85
N ILE A 116 -13.41 11.79 9.77
CA ILE A 116 -12.54 10.62 9.72
C ILE A 116 -11.12 11.10 9.41
N ASP A 117 -10.16 10.81 10.30
CA ASP A 117 -8.79 11.34 10.17
C ASP A 117 -8.01 10.66 9.04
N LEU A 118 -8.24 9.36 8.81
CA LEU A 118 -7.58 8.59 7.76
C LEU A 118 -8.52 7.58 7.09
N LEU A 119 -8.59 7.65 5.76
CA LEU A 119 -9.25 6.64 4.92
C LEU A 119 -8.18 5.83 4.16
N ILE A 120 -8.23 4.51 4.28
CA ILE A 120 -7.27 3.62 3.62
C ILE A 120 -8.00 2.72 2.63
N ASN A 121 -7.53 2.70 1.38
CA ASN A 121 -7.98 1.74 0.38
C ASN A 121 -6.88 0.73 0.06
N PRO A 122 -6.92 -0.49 0.62
CA PRO A 122 -5.87 -1.47 0.40
C PRO A 122 -5.81 -1.95 -1.06
N ASP A 123 -6.93 -1.95 -1.79
CA ASP A 123 -6.94 -2.38 -3.20
C ASP A 123 -6.24 -1.32 -4.08
N GLN A 124 -6.42 -0.03 -3.77
CA GLN A 124 -5.71 1.06 -4.42
C GLN A 124 -4.21 1.05 -4.09
N GLU A 125 -3.83 0.81 -2.83
CA GLU A 125 -2.43 0.69 -2.43
C GLU A 125 -1.76 -0.52 -3.10
N ALA A 126 -2.42 -1.69 -3.13
CA ALA A 126 -1.92 -2.86 -3.84
C ALA A 126 -1.76 -2.60 -5.35
N SER A 127 -2.72 -1.91 -5.98
CA SER A 127 -2.61 -1.53 -7.39
C SER A 127 -1.42 -0.61 -7.66
N ARG A 128 -1.10 0.28 -6.71
CA ARG A 128 0.06 1.18 -6.80
C ARG A 128 1.36 0.40 -6.69
N GLU A 129 1.42 -0.59 -5.81
CA GLU A 129 2.61 -1.43 -5.68
C GLU A 129 2.86 -2.26 -6.94
N ILE A 130 1.80 -2.83 -7.54
CA ILE A 130 1.91 -3.53 -8.84
C ILE A 130 2.38 -2.55 -9.93
N GLU A 131 1.84 -1.33 -9.98
CA GLU A 131 2.30 -0.28 -10.89
C GLU A 131 3.80 0.02 -10.67
N ASN A 132 4.25 0.21 -9.43
CA ASN A 132 5.66 0.47 -9.11
C ASN A 132 6.57 -0.65 -9.62
N ILE A 133 6.22 -1.91 -9.38
CA ILE A 133 6.98 -3.08 -9.86
C ILE A 133 7.11 -3.07 -11.39
N LEU A 134 6.04 -2.71 -12.11
CA LEU A 134 6.05 -2.63 -13.56
C LEU A 134 6.84 -1.42 -14.07
N LEU A 135 6.83 -0.29 -13.35
CA LEU A 135 7.48 0.95 -13.76
C LEU A 135 8.97 0.99 -13.45
N PHE A 136 9.39 0.40 -12.33
CA PHE A 136 10.77 0.39 -11.85
C PHE A 136 11.28 -1.05 -11.70
N PRO A 137 11.58 -1.75 -12.81
CA PRO A 137 12.18 -3.08 -12.74
C PRO A 137 13.47 -3.06 -11.90
N ALA A 138 13.66 -4.07 -11.05
CA ALA A 138 14.76 -4.21 -10.09
C ALA A 138 14.88 -3.14 -8.98
N ALA A 139 13.85 -2.31 -8.80
CA ALA A 139 13.67 -1.64 -7.53
C ALA A 139 13.25 -2.68 -6.47
N LEU A 140 13.89 -2.61 -5.30
CA LEU A 140 13.50 -3.36 -4.10
C LEU A 140 12.37 -2.64 -3.35
N SER A 141 12.32 -1.31 -3.45
CA SER A 141 11.29 -0.45 -2.86
C SER A 141 11.20 0.86 -3.64
N VAL A 142 9.99 1.42 -3.74
CA VAL A 142 9.71 2.70 -4.42
C VAL A 142 8.77 3.54 -3.57
N GLU A 143 9.30 4.62 -3.01
CA GLU A 143 8.52 5.66 -2.32
C GLU A 143 8.42 6.92 -3.17
N HIS A 144 7.34 7.67 -3.03
CA HIS A 144 7.16 8.91 -3.78
C HIS A 144 6.70 10.06 -2.88
N PHE A 145 7.26 11.24 -3.15
CA PHE A 145 7.04 12.44 -2.37
C PHE A 145 6.46 13.55 -3.22
N GLY A 146 5.72 14.45 -2.56
CA GLY A 146 5.18 15.67 -3.17
C GLY A 146 4.24 15.40 -4.34
N GLY A 147 3.44 14.33 -4.31
CA GLY A 147 2.52 13.97 -5.39
C GLY A 147 3.23 13.41 -6.62
N THR A 148 4.15 12.46 -6.44
CA THR A 148 4.93 11.79 -7.51
C THR A 148 5.97 12.66 -8.22
N ARG A 149 6.40 13.77 -7.60
CA ARG A 149 7.44 14.64 -8.16
C ARG A 149 8.85 14.13 -7.90
N VAL A 150 9.06 13.53 -6.73
CA VAL A 150 10.35 12.95 -6.34
C VAL A 150 10.11 11.51 -5.93
N PHE A 151 10.99 10.62 -6.37
CA PHE A 151 10.98 9.22 -6.02
C PHE A 151 12.19 8.91 -5.15
N MET A 152 12.00 8.02 -4.19
CA MET A 152 13.07 7.34 -3.47
C MET A 152 13.02 5.87 -3.82
N VAL A 153 14.10 5.33 -4.37
CA VAL A 153 14.15 3.96 -4.87
C VAL A 153 15.32 3.23 -4.26
N GLN A 154 15.03 2.09 -3.65
CA GLN A 154 16.05 1.14 -3.22
C GLN A 154 16.38 0.20 -4.38
N THR A 155 17.67 -0.01 -4.68
CA THR A 155 18.11 -0.99 -5.69
C THR A 155 19.43 -1.62 -5.27
N MET A 156 19.67 -2.85 -5.71
CA MET A 156 20.94 -3.52 -5.49
C MET A 156 21.90 -3.23 -6.65
N LEU A 157 23.15 -2.87 -6.34
CA LEU A 157 24.17 -2.70 -7.36
C LEU A 157 24.51 -4.06 -8.00
N ALA A 158 24.28 -4.17 -9.31
CA ALA A 158 24.53 -5.42 -10.03
C ALA A 158 26.04 -5.74 -10.09
N LYS A 159 26.38 -7.03 -10.16
CA LYS A 159 27.78 -7.49 -10.22
C LYS A 159 28.54 -6.95 -11.42
N ASP A 160 27.88 -6.92 -12.56
CA ASP A 160 28.46 -6.46 -13.83
C ASP A 160 28.11 -4.99 -14.12
N SER A 161 27.66 -4.25 -13.11
CA SER A 161 27.26 -2.85 -13.24
C SER A 161 28.45 -2.00 -13.69
N PRO A 162 28.31 -1.16 -14.74
CA PRO A 162 29.32 -0.17 -15.11
C PRO A 162 29.60 0.88 -14.03
N LEU A 163 28.78 0.94 -12.96
CA LEU A 163 28.96 1.82 -11.82
C LEU A 163 29.82 1.20 -10.71
N ALA A 164 30.01 -0.12 -10.73
CA ALA A 164 30.82 -0.83 -9.75
C ALA A 164 32.29 -0.37 -9.80
N GLY A 165 32.88 -0.17 -8.63
CA GLY A 165 34.26 0.29 -8.46
C GLY A 165 34.47 1.78 -8.74
N LYS A 166 33.42 2.56 -9.00
CA LYS A 166 33.50 4.02 -9.20
C LYS A 166 33.07 4.77 -7.94
N SER A 167 33.68 5.94 -7.74
CA SER A 167 33.24 6.86 -6.70
C SER A 167 31.98 7.63 -7.09
N LEU A 168 31.21 8.09 -6.11
CA LEU A 168 30.00 8.90 -6.37
C LEU A 168 30.29 10.17 -7.17
N SER A 169 31.43 10.82 -6.94
CA SER A 169 31.84 12.02 -7.68
C SER A 169 32.14 11.74 -9.16
N GLU A 170 32.63 10.54 -9.50
CA GLU A 170 32.84 10.12 -10.89
C GLU A 170 31.52 9.81 -11.61
N ILE A 171 30.55 9.23 -10.89
CA ILE A 171 29.23 8.88 -11.41
C ILE A 171 28.39 10.15 -11.64
N GLY A 172 28.29 11.03 -10.64
CA GLY A 172 27.45 12.23 -10.69
C GLY A 172 27.84 13.23 -11.79
N ARG A 173 29.11 13.23 -12.22
CA ARG A 173 29.57 14.09 -13.34
C ARG A 173 29.09 13.62 -14.72
N LYS A 174 28.72 12.35 -14.87
CA LYS A 174 28.42 11.74 -16.18
C LYS A 174 26.96 11.29 -16.33
N ASN A 175 26.28 10.97 -15.23
CA ASN A 175 25.09 10.11 -15.28
C ASN A 175 23.80 10.71 -14.70
N GLY A 176 23.73 12.04 -14.52
CA GLY A 176 22.48 12.75 -14.19
C GLY A 176 22.31 13.16 -12.73
N ASN A 177 21.11 13.62 -12.38
CA ASN A 177 20.78 14.28 -11.11
C ASN A 177 20.16 13.33 -10.07
N VAL A 178 20.66 12.09 -9.96
CA VAL A 178 20.22 11.17 -8.91
C VAL A 178 21.13 11.33 -7.69
N LEU A 179 20.53 11.54 -6.52
CA LEU A 179 21.22 11.55 -5.25
C LEU A 179 21.27 10.11 -4.69
N ILE A 180 22.46 9.61 -4.37
CA ILE A 180 22.63 8.38 -3.58
C ILE A 180 22.78 8.83 -2.13
N GLY A 181 21.69 8.79 -1.37
CA GLY A 181 21.64 9.35 -0.02
C GLY A 181 22.08 8.38 1.07
N VAL A 182 21.84 7.09 0.84
CA VAL A 182 22.18 6.00 1.76
C VAL A 182 22.69 4.81 0.96
N VAL A 183 23.73 4.17 1.48
CA VAL A 183 24.22 2.88 1.02
C VAL A 183 24.17 1.91 2.18
N GLU A 184 23.56 0.76 1.98
CA GLU A 184 23.56 -0.34 2.92
C GLU A 184 24.48 -1.44 2.39
N ARG A 185 25.44 -1.85 3.23
CA ARG A 185 26.43 -2.89 2.91
C ARG A 185 26.62 -3.75 4.14
N ASP A 186 26.45 -5.08 3.99
CA ASP A 186 26.61 -6.04 5.08
C ASP A 186 25.79 -5.67 6.35
N ASP A 187 24.53 -5.27 6.16
CA ASP A 187 23.60 -4.78 7.20
C ASP A 187 24.01 -3.47 7.92
N GLU A 188 25.04 -2.77 7.43
CA GLU A 188 25.45 -1.45 7.92
C GLU A 188 24.91 -0.31 7.05
N ILE A 189 24.31 0.71 7.68
CA ILE A 189 23.83 1.93 7.02
C ILE A 189 24.95 2.96 6.93
N LEU A 190 25.32 3.33 5.70
CA LEU A 190 26.39 4.27 5.38
C LEU A 190 25.81 5.52 4.70
N ILE A 191 26.29 6.71 5.10
CA ILE A 191 25.98 7.97 4.42
C ILE A 191 27.18 8.31 3.54
N PRO A 192 27.09 8.10 2.21
CA PRO A 192 28.24 8.24 1.34
C PRO A 192 28.55 9.71 1.05
N ASP A 193 29.83 10.05 0.97
CA ASP A 193 30.29 11.30 0.39
C ASP A 193 30.74 11.11 -1.07
N GLY A 194 31.23 12.18 -1.72
CA GLY A 194 31.68 12.10 -3.11
C GLY A 194 32.83 11.12 -3.38
N SER A 195 33.59 10.73 -2.36
CA SER A 195 34.71 9.78 -2.46
C SER A 195 34.29 8.33 -2.26
N PHE A 196 33.07 8.09 -1.76
CA PHE A 196 32.54 6.75 -1.53
C PHE A 196 32.50 5.93 -2.82
N VAL A 197 33.09 4.73 -2.77
CA VAL A 197 33.18 3.80 -3.90
C VAL A 197 32.08 2.74 -3.80
N LEU A 198 31.28 2.63 -4.86
CA LEU A 198 30.23 1.63 -4.97
C LEU A 198 30.81 0.25 -5.23
N LEU A 199 30.34 -0.76 -4.51
CA LEU A 199 30.74 -2.16 -4.68
C LEU A 199 29.53 -3.02 -5.08
N PRO A 200 29.74 -4.08 -5.87
CA PRO A 200 28.72 -5.07 -6.16
C PRO A 200 28.03 -5.58 -4.89
N GLY A 201 26.69 -5.63 -4.91
CA GLY A 201 25.88 -6.06 -3.76
C GLY A 201 25.47 -4.93 -2.82
N ASP A 202 26.00 -3.72 -2.98
CA ASP A 202 25.53 -2.54 -2.24
C ASP A 202 24.02 -2.32 -2.47
N SER A 203 23.28 -2.08 -1.39
CA SER A 203 21.89 -1.65 -1.40
C SER A 203 21.86 -0.12 -1.43
N LEU A 204 21.47 0.45 -2.56
CA LEU A 204 21.53 1.89 -2.85
C LEU A 204 20.15 2.52 -2.69
N TYR A 205 20.07 3.60 -1.90
CA TYR A 205 18.89 4.45 -1.80
C TYR A 205 19.06 5.69 -2.67
N LEU A 206 18.36 5.67 -3.80
CA LEU A 206 18.37 6.70 -4.82
C LEU A 206 17.25 7.70 -4.57
N ALA A 207 17.49 9.00 -4.74
CA ALA A 207 16.47 10.02 -4.73
C ALA A 207 16.56 10.91 -5.98
N GLY A 208 15.43 11.15 -6.65
CA GLY A 208 15.39 11.99 -7.85
C GLY A 208 14.06 11.94 -8.60
N GLU A 209 14.03 12.57 -9.77
CA GLU A 209 12.90 12.46 -10.69
C GLU A 209 12.85 11.07 -11.34
N SER A 210 11.65 10.61 -11.69
CA SER A 210 11.44 9.25 -12.24
C SER A 210 12.31 8.95 -13.46
N VAL A 211 12.47 9.90 -14.39
CA VAL A 211 13.28 9.74 -15.60
C VAL A 211 14.75 9.48 -15.28
N GLU A 212 15.29 10.19 -14.29
CA GLU A 212 16.69 10.09 -13.89
C GLU A 212 16.94 8.80 -13.11
N ILE A 213 16.01 8.39 -12.23
CA ILE A 213 16.07 7.08 -11.56
C ILE A 213 16.04 5.94 -12.57
N LEU A 214 15.11 5.97 -13.53
CA LEU A 214 15.01 4.92 -14.54
C LEU A 214 16.28 4.83 -15.39
N ARG A 215 16.90 5.97 -15.72
CA ARG A 215 18.20 5.99 -16.39
C ARG A 215 19.28 5.34 -15.53
N PHE A 216 19.33 5.66 -14.23
CA PHE A 216 20.27 5.04 -13.31
C PHE A 216 20.08 3.51 -13.23
N LEU A 217 18.85 3.04 -13.07
CA LEU A 217 18.52 1.62 -13.01
C LEU A 217 18.94 0.89 -14.29
N HIS A 218 18.70 1.49 -15.45
CA HIS A 218 19.11 0.94 -16.73
C HIS A 218 20.64 0.90 -16.92
N ILE A 219 21.37 1.89 -16.41
CA ILE A 219 22.84 1.86 -16.40
C ILE A 219 23.33 0.75 -15.46
N ASN A 220 22.72 0.61 -14.28
CA ASN A 220 23.08 -0.41 -13.30
C ASN A 220 22.87 -1.82 -13.85
N ASN A 221 21.74 -2.05 -14.53
CA ASN A 221 21.41 -3.30 -15.18
C ASN A 221 20.64 -3.04 -16.48
N SER A 222 21.35 -3.21 -17.60
CA SER A 222 20.85 -2.90 -18.94
C SER A 222 19.84 -3.91 -19.48
N GLU A 223 19.72 -5.09 -18.85
CA GLU A 223 18.71 -6.10 -19.20
C GLU A 223 17.32 -5.74 -18.69
N LEU A 224 17.22 -4.71 -17.84
CA LEU A 224 15.95 -4.22 -17.32
C LEU A 224 15.24 -3.37 -18.37
N TYR A 225 14.13 -3.92 -18.87
CA TYR A 225 13.23 -3.22 -19.76
C TYR A 225 11.89 -2.99 -19.08
N ARG A 226 11.34 -1.80 -19.28
CA ARG A 226 9.96 -1.50 -18.94
C ARG A 226 9.04 -2.40 -19.77
N PRO A 227 8.14 -3.17 -19.15
CA PRO A 227 7.21 -4.03 -19.88
C PRO A 227 6.33 -3.19 -20.80
N LYS A 228 6.20 -3.63 -22.06
CA LYS A 228 5.32 -2.98 -23.06
C LYS A 228 3.88 -3.49 -22.99
N SER A 229 3.70 -4.65 -22.37
CA SER A 229 2.40 -5.29 -22.20
C SER A 229 2.34 -6.06 -20.89
N ALA A 230 1.13 -6.21 -20.35
CA ALA A 230 0.85 -7.00 -19.16
C ALA A 230 -0.39 -7.88 -19.40
N LEU A 231 -0.35 -9.12 -18.90
CA LEU A 231 -1.50 -10.00 -18.79
C LEU A 231 -1.93 -10.02 -17.33
N ILE A 232 -3.19 -9.72 -17.07
CA ILE A 232 -3.79 -9.77 -15.74
C ILE A 232 -4.79 -10.93 -15.72
N VAL A 233 -4.72 -11.77 -14.71
CA VAL A 233 -5.69 -12.85 -14.49
C VAL A 233 -6.56 -12.46 -13.30
N GLY A 234 -7.86 -12.34 -13.53
CA GLY A 234 -8.85 -11.86 -12.58
C GLY A 234 -9.13 -10.35 -12.71
N GLY A 235 -10.41 -10.02 -12.64
CA GLY A 235 -10.99 -8.70 -12.82
C GLY A 235 -11.50 -8.04 -11.54
N GLY A 236 -10.98 -8.48 -10.39
CA GLY A 236 -11.37 -7.94 -9.09
C GLY A 236 -11.02 -6.44 -8.89
N ARG A 237 -11.31 -5.93 -7.69
CA ARG A 237 -11.13 -4.50 -7.34
C ARG A 237 -9.73 -3.96 -7.62
N ILE A 238 -8.68 -4.74 -7.32
CA ILE A 238 -7.29 -4.34 -7.60
C ILE A 238 -7.09 -4.12 -9.11
N THR A 239 -7.64 -4.99 -9.96
CA THR A 239 -7.56 -4.88 -11.42
C THR A 239 -8.23 -3.60 -11.92
N ARG A 240 -9.42 -3.24 -11.41
CA ARG A 240 -10.09 -1.96 -11.75
C ARG A 240 -9.20 -0.75 -11.46
N TYR A 241 -8.56 -0.71 -10.28
CA TYR A 241 -7.61 0.35 -9.95
C TYR A 241 -6.34 0.31 -10.82
N LEU A 242 -5.81 -0.89 -11.07
CA LEU A 242 -4.58 -1.08 -11.83
C LEU A 242 -4.76 -0.69 -13.30
N LEU A 243 -5.88 -1.03 -13.94
CA LEU A 243 -6.15 -0.65 -15.34
C LEU A 243 -6.15 0.87 -15.52
N SER A 244 -6.81 1.59 -14.60
CA SER A 244 -6.82 3.06 -14.58
C SER A 244 -5.41 3.68 -14.49
N ARG A 245 -4.49 2.98 -13.82
CA ARG A 245 -3.08 3.37 -13.63
C ARG A 245 -2.24 3.05 -14.87
N LEU A 246 -2.27 1.80 -15.32
CA LEU A 246 -1.46 1.32 -16.44
C LEU A 246 -1.78 2.02 -17.77
N ASN A 247 -3.03 2.45 -17.98
CA ASN A 247 -3.40 3.20 -19.18
C ASN A 247 -2.58 4.50 -19.33
N ARG A 248 -2.27 5.18 -18.22
CA ARG A 248 -1.43 6.42 -18.20
C ARG A 248 -0.01 6.17 -18.69
N HIS A 249 0.41 4.92 -18.68
CA HIS A 249 1.77 4.48 -18.96
C HIS A 249 1.93 3.78 -20.31
N LYS A 250 0.87 3.75 -21.13
CA LYS A 250 0.86 3.14 -22.48
C LYS A 250 1.30 1.67 -22.48
N ILE A 251 1.10 0.97 -21.36
CA ILE A 251 1.31 -0.47 -21.27
C ILE A 251 0.05 -1.13 -21.85
N LYS A 252 0.21 -2.01 -22.84
CA LYS A 252 -0.91 -2.75 -23.42
C LYS A 252 -1.37 -3.81 -22.43
N VAL A 253 -2.62 -3.73 -21.97
CA VAL A 253 -3.13 -4.68 -20.97
C VAL A 253 -4.14 -5.64 -21.60
N LYS A 254 -3.98 -6.91 -21.28
CA LYS A 254 -5.00 -7.95 -21.48
C LYS A 254 -5.47 -8.46 -20.13
N VAL A 255 -6.77 -8.62 -19.94
CA VAL A 255 -7.36 -9.18 -18.72
C VAL A 255 -8.10 -10.46 -19.07
N ILE A 256 -7.83 -11.54 -18.34
CA ILE A 256 -8.61 -12.78 -18.37
C ILE A 256 -9.54 -12.75 -17.16
N GLU A 257 -10.84 -12.79 -17.39
CA GLU A 257 -11.89 -12.83 -16.36
C GLU A 257 -12.86 -13.96 -16.70
N ASN A 258 -13.28 -14.74 -15.70
CA ASN A 258 -14.17 -15.88 -15.89
C ASN A 258 -15.65 -15.54 -15.60
N ASP A 259 -15.91 -14.45 -14.89
CA ASP A 259 -17.24 -13.92 -14.60
C ASP A 259 -17.68 -12.93 -15.67
N GLU A 260 -18.80 -13.23 -16.32
CA GLU A 260 -19.32 -12.44 -17.44
C GLU A 260 -19.72 -11.01 -17.04
N ASP A 261 -20.29 -10.82 -15.85
CA ASP A 261 -20.72 -9.51 -15.38
C ASP A 261 -19.50 -8.62 -15.08
N ILE A 262 -18.47 -9.18 -14.44
CA ILE A 262 -17.21 -8.47 -14.18
C ILE A 262 -16.49 -8.16 -15.51
N ALA A 263 -16.42 -9.11 -16.44
CA ALA A 263 -15.77 -8.89 -17.73
C ALA A 263 -16.46 -7.76 -18.52
N ASN A 264 -17.79 -7.75 -18.56
CA ASN A 264 -18.58 -6.71 -19.21
C ASN A 264 -18.39 -5.34 -18.55
N LEU A 265 -18.35 -5.29 -17.22
CA LEU A 265 -18.07 -4.06 -16.48
C LEU A 265 -16.68 -3.51 -16.83
N LEU A 266 -15.64 -4.36 -16.80
CA LEU A 266 -14.28 -3.95 -17.14
C LEU A 266 -14.16 -3.45 -18.57
N ALA A 267 -14.79 -4.14 -19.53
CA ALA A 267 -14.78 -3.73 -20.94
C ALA A 267 -15.45 -2.36 -21.13
N SER A 268 -16.51 -2.07 -20.36
CA SER A 268 -17.18 -0.77 -20.38
C SER A 268 -16.35 0.34 -19.71
N GLU A 269 -15.70 0.07 -18.58
CA GLU A 269 -14.93 1.07 -17.83
C GLU A 269 -13.54 1.34 -18.45
N HIS A 270 -12.97 0.36 -19.15
CA HIS A 270 -11.60 0.39 -19.66
C HIS A 270 -11.50 -0.04 -21.13
N PRO A 271 -11.95 0.80 -22.08
CA PRO A 271 -11.99 0.45 -23.51
C PRO A 271 -10.60 0.25 -24.15
N ASP A 272 -9.53 0.75 -23.51
CA ASP A 272 -8.15 0.59 -23.98
C ASP A 272 -7.53 -0.77 -23.60
N ALA A 273 -8.20 -1.56 -22.75
CA ALA A 273 -7.75 -2.88 -22.32
C ALA A 273 -8.48 -3.99 -23.09
N GLU A 274 -7.76 -5.05 -23.48
CA GLU A 274 -8.37 -6.23 -24.08
C GLU A 274 -8.92 -7.14 -22.98
N ILE A 275 -10.24 -7.23 -22.86
CA ILE A 275 -10.90 -8.11 -21.87
C ILE A 275 -11.32 -9.41 -22.54
N VAL A 276 -10.90 -10.53 -21.97
CA VAL A 276 -11.15 -11.88 -22.48
C VAL A 276 -11.94 -12.65 -21.43
N LEU A 277 -13.17 -13.06 -21.79
CA LEU A 277 -13.98 -13.96 -20.98
C LEU A 277 -13.45 -15.39 -21.10
N ALA A 278 -12.68 -15.83 -20.11
CA ALA A 278 -12.08 -17.17 -20.07
C ALA A 278 -11.66 -17.55 -18.65
N ASP A 279 -11.48 -18.85 -18.41
CA ASP A 279 -10.77 -19.33 -17.23
C ASP A 279 -9.26 -19.06 -17.40
N GLY A 280 -8.64 -18.48 -16.37
CA GLY A 280 -7.22 -18.14 -16.35
C GLY A 280 -6.34 -19.16 -15.63
N THR A 281 -6.91 -20.29 -15.18
CA THR A 281 -6.17 -21.42 -14.60
C THR A 281 -5.62 -22.41 -15.63
#